data_AF-A0A2K1G6B0-F1
#
_entry.id   AF-A0A2K1G6B0-F1
#
_cell.length_a   1.000
_cell.length_b   1.000
_cell.length_c   1.000
_cell.angle_alpha   90.00
_cell.angle_beta   90.00
_cell.angle_gamma   90.00
#
_symmetry.space_group_name_H-M   'P 1'
#
loop_
_entity.id
_entity.type
_entity.pdbx_description
1 polymer ?
#
loop_
_entity_poly.entity_id
_entity_poly.type
_entity_poly.pdbx_seq_one_letter_code
_entity_poly.pdbx_strand_id
1 'polypeptide(L)'
;MKQPRWTQPARNDFLGICEWIEQRNPGAAGIAGRKVLDAVERIGGTPRIGRTGRVPGTRELVVPGLPYIIVYLIDGDGTDDAVAILRIIHGAMRWPDE
;
A
#
# COMPACT_ATOMS: atom_id res chain seq x y z
N MET A 1 0.49 -11.09 -14.33
CA MET A 1 0.86 -10.15 -13.25
C MET A 1 1.10 -10.95 -11.99
N LYS A 2 2.14 -10.64 -11.22
CA LYS A 2 2.38 -11.34 -9.96
C LYS A 2 1.55 -10.72 -8.85
N GLN A 3 0.99 -11.55 -7.98
CA GLN A 3 0.25 -11.09 -6.82
C GLN A 3 1.22 -10.72 -5.68
N PRO A 4 1.25 -9.46 -5.21
CA PRO A 4 2.08 -9.09 -4.07
C PRO A 4 1.69 -9.85 -2.80
N ARG A 5 2.67 -10.25 -2.00
CA ARG A 5 2.45 -10.83 -0.68
C ARG A 5 2.09 -9.72 0.31
N TRP A 6 1.04 -9.93 1.09
CA TRP A 6 0.65 -9.01 2.16
C TRP A 6 1.21 -9.47 3.50
N THR A 7 1.96 -8.61 4.17
CA THR A 7 2.32 -8.81 5.58
C THR A 7 1.10 -8.62 6.49
N GLN A 8 1.15 -9.16 7.71
CA GLN A 8 0.04 -8.98 8.66
C GLN A 8 -0.24 -7.50 9.00
N PRO A 9 0.78 -6.64 9.23
CA PRO A 9 0.54 -5.21 9.44
C PRO A 9 -0.16 -4.53 8.27
N ALA A 10 0.20 -4.82 7.02
CA ALA A 10 -0.49 -4.27 5.86
C ALA A 10 -1.97 -4.67 5.79
N ARG A 11 -2.30 -5.92 6.15
CA ARG A 11 -3.70 -6.38 6.21
C ARG A 11 -4.48 -5.63 7.29
N ASN A 12 -3.89 -5.45 8.46
CA ASN A 12 -4.50 -4.73 9.57
C ASN A 12 -4.72 -3.25 9.21
N ASP A 13 -3.73 -2.61 8.58
CA ASP A 13 -3.86 -1.23 8.10
C ASP A 13 -5.03 -1.10 7.10
N PHE A 14 -5.13 -2.00 6.12
CA PHE A 14 -6.19 -1.99 5.13
C PHE A 14 -7.58 -2.17 5.75
N LEU A 15 -7.74 -3.15 6.64
CA LEU A 15 -9.00 -3.38 7.34
C LEU A 15 -9.38 -2.18 8.20
N GLY A 16 -8.43 -1.63 8.97
CA GLY A 16 -8.66 -0.45 9.79
C GLY A 16 -9.04 0.80 8.99
N ILE A 17 -8.47 0.98 7.78
CA ILE A 17 -8.88 2.04 6.85
C ILE A 17 -10.32 1.84 6.42
N CYS A 18 -10.69 0.64 5.96
CA CYS A 18 -12.04 0.33 5.52
C CYS A 18 -13.07 0.54 6.64
N GLU A 19 -12.81 0.00 7.83
CA GLU A 19 -13.67 0.13 9.01
C GLU A 19 -13.83 1.60 9.45
N TRP A 20 -12.74 2.37 9.48
CA TRP A 20 -12.80 3.78 9.88
C TRP A 20 -13.60 4.63 8.91
N ILE A 21 -13.48 4.37 7.60
CA ILE A 21 -14.26 5.05 6.56
C ILE A 21 -15.72 4.60 6.64
N GLU A 22 -15.99 3.30 6.79
CA GLU A 22 -17.33 2.73 6.82
C GLU A 22 -18.19 3.34 7.92
N GLN A 23 -17.64 3.52 9.12
CA GLN A 23 -18.33 4.19 10.24
C GLN A 23 -18.80 5.62 9.93
N ARG A 24 -18.22 6.27 8.91
CA ARG A 24 -18.53 7.66 8.52
C ARG A 24 -19.30 7.74 7.22
N ASN A 25 -18.97 6.90 6.25
CA ASN A 25 -19.57 6.84 4.93
C ASN A 25 -19.38 5.42 4.35
N PRO A 26 -20.38 4.54 4.53
CA PRO A 26 -20.32 3.15 4.03
C PRO A 26 -20.06 3.06 2.53
N GLY A 27 -20.64 3.97 1.73
CA GLY A 27 -20.43 4.00 0.27
C GLY A 27 -18.99 4.33 -0.11
N ALA A 28 -18.30 5.14 0.70
CA ALA A 28 -16.90 5.50 0.46
C ALA A 28 -15.92 4.37 0.82
N ALA A 29 -16.27 3.48 1.76
CA ALA A 29 -15.38 2.40 2.20
C ALA A 29 -15.06 1.43 1.07
N GLY A 30 -16.08 0.98 0.33
CA GLY A 30 -15.90 0.10 -0.83
C GLY A 30 -15.04 0.73 -1.93
N ILE A 31 -15.27 2.03 -2.23
CA ILE A 31 -14.48 2.77 -3.21
C ILE A 31 -13.03 2.91 -2.76
N ALA A 32 -12.80 3.22 -1.49
CA ALA A 32 -11.45 3.36 -0.95
C ALA A 32 -10.70 2.02 -0.98
N GLY A 33 -11.35 0.94 -0.54
CA GLY A 33 -10.80 -0.41 -0.56
C GLY A 33 -10.40 -0.84 -1.97
N ARG A 34 -11.28 -0.63 -2.96
CA ARG A 34 -10.99 -0.94 -4.37
C ARG A 34 -9.76 -0.18 -4.88
N LYS A 35 -9.66 1.12 -4.64
CA LYS A 35 -8.50 1.92 -5.07
C LYS A 35 -7.17 1.44 -4.50
N VAL A 36 -7.16 0.98 -3.24
CA VAL A 36 -5.96 0.41 -2.63
C VAL A 36 -5.59 -0.91 -3.30
N LEU A 37 -6.57 -1.80 -3.53
CA LEU A 37 -6.34 -3.07 -4.22
C LEU A 37 -5.82 -2.87 -5.65
N ASP A 38 -6.41 -1.94 -6.41
CA ASP A 38 -5.98 -1.61 -7.77
C ASP A 38 -4.53 -1.07 -7.77
N ALA A 39 -4.15 -0.28 -6.76
CA ALA A 39 -2.78 0.19 -6.61
C ALA A 39 -1.80 -0.96 -6.29
N VAL A 40 -2.21 -1.93 -5.47
CA VAL A 40 -1.41 -3.14 -5.19
C VAL A 40 -1.26 -4.02 -6.42
N GLU A 41 -2.31 -4.18 -7.24
CA GLU A 41 -2.21 -4.90 -8.51
C GLU A 41 -1.21 -4.24 -9.47
N ARG A 42 -1.22 -2.90 -9.55
CA ARG A 42 -0.24 -2.14 -10.34
C ARG A 42 1.19 -2.35 -9.84
N ILE A 43 1.40 -2.41 -8.53
CA ILE A 43 2.71 -2.75 -7.94
C ILE A 43 3.16 -4.14 -8.41
N GLY A 44 2.26 -5.13 -8.41
CA GLY A 44 2.57 -6.49 -8.88
C GLY A 44 2.88 -6.60 -10.37
N GLY A 45 2.35 -5.69 -11.19
CA GLY A 45 2.65 -5.59 -12.63
C GLY A 45 3.90 -4.76 -12.95
N THR A 46 4.22 -3.76 -12.13
CA THR A 46 5.38 -2.89 -12.33
C THR A 46 5.99 -2.50 -10.98
N PRO A 47 6.79 -3.38 -10.36
CA PRO A 47 7.30 -3.19 -9.00
C PRO A 47 8.05 -1.87 -8.78
N ARG A 48 8.69 -1.31 -9.82
CA ARG A 48 9.48 -0.07 -9.70
C ARG A 48 8.69 1.25 -9.84
N ILE A 49 7.36 1.21 -9.95
CA ILE A 49 6.52 2.43 -10.10
C ILE A 49 6.53 3.35 -8.88
N GLY A 50 6.68 2.79 -7.68
CA GLY A 50 6.82 3.59 -6.47
C GLY A 50 8.16 4.32 -6.46
N ARG A 51 8.21 5.45 -5.77
CA ARG A 51 9.48 6.14 -5.50
C ARG A 51 10.25 5.40 -4.41
N THR A 52 11.55 5.65 -4.29
CA THR A 52 12.34 5.21 -3.12
C THR A 52 11.68 5.71 -1.84
N GLY A 53 11.47 4.80 -0.88
CA GLY A 53 10.83 5.09 0.39
C GLY A 53 11.79 5.71 1.41
N ARG A 54 11.22 6.20 2.52
CA ARG A 54 11.99 6.80 3.62
C ARG A 54 12.91 5.79 4.32
N VAL A 55 12.44 4.54 4.45
CA VAL A 55 13.23 3.45 5.00
C VAL A 55 14.04 2.81 3.87
N PRO A 56 15.37 2.63 4.03
CA PRO A 56 16.21 1.99 3.01
C PRO A 56 15.63 0.64 2.54
N GLY A 57 15.70 0.40 1.24
CA GLY A 57 15.16 -0.81 0.60
C GLY A 57 13.65 -0.76 0.32
N THR A 58 12.90 0.13 0.96
CA THR A 58 11.46 0.27 0.70
C THR A 58 11.16 1.17 -0.49
N ARG A 59 9.96 1.00 -1.05
CA ARG A 59 9.35 1.89 -2.02
C ARG A 59 7.99 2.34 -1.54
N GLU A 60 7.61 3.52 -1.98
CA GLU A 60 6.35 4.17 -1.64
C GLU A 60 5.53 4.45 -2.89
N LEU A 61 4.27 4.04 -2.89
CA LEU A 61 3.30 4.42 -3.92
C LEU A 61 2.10 5.12 -3.28
N VAL A 62 1.82 6.34 -3.73
CA VAL A 62 0.62 7.08 -3.35
C VAL A 62 -0.59 6.45 -4.03
N VAL A 63 -1.66 6.19 -3.29
CA VAL A 63 -2.91 5.67 -3.84
C VAL A 63 -3.69 6.80 -4.52
N PRO A 64 -3.94 6.75 -5.84
CA PRO A 64 -4.55 7.87 -6.55
C PRO A 64 -5.93 8.27 -5.99
N GLY A 65 -6.06 9.55 -5.64
CA GLY A 65 -7.29 10.11 -5.10
C GLY A 65 -7.68 9.58 -3.72
N LEU A 66 -6.71 9.08 -2.94
CA LEU A 66 -6.84 8.82 -1.52
C LEU A 66 -5.60 9.33 -0.77
N PRO A 67 -5.73 9.72 0.50
CA PRO A 67 -4.60 10.17 1.31
C PRO A 67 -3.79 8.99 1.87
N TYR A 68 -3.60 7.90 1.12
CA TYR A 68 -2.87 6.71 1.58
C TYR A 68 -1.62 6.45 0.75
N ILE A 69 -0.60 5.91 1.40
CA ILE A 69 0.67 5.49 0.80
C ILE A 69 0.86 4.00 1.09
N ILE A 70 1.12 3.23 0.04
CA ILE A 70 1.50 1.82 0.15
C ILE A 70 3.03 1.76 0.24
N VAL A 71 3.53 1.16 1.33
CA VAL A 71 4.95 0.90 1.55
C VAL A 71 5.23 -0.56 1.22
N TYR A 72 6.21 -0.83 0.36
CA TYR A 72 6.50 -2.19 -0.10
C TYR A 72 8.00 -2.42 -0.35
N LEU A 73 8.39 -3.69 -0.40
CA LEU A 73 9.72 -4.14 -0.82
C LEU A 73 9.65 -4.84 -2.17
N ILE A 74 10.73 -4.76 -2.92
CA ILE A 74 10.99 -5.60 -4.09
C ILE A 74 12.13 -6.55 -3.68
N ASP A 75 11.92 -7.85 -3.84
CA ASP A 75 12.92 -8.89 -3.66
C ASP A 75 13.16 -9.58 -5.01
N GLY A 76 14.38 -9.54 -5.52
CA GLY A 76 14.71 -10.02 -6.87
C GLY A 76 15.68 -9.12 -7.64
N ASP A 77 16.09 -9.59 -8.82
CA ASP A 77 17.11 -8.95 -9.67
C ASP A 77 16.54 -8.20 -10.88
N GLY A 78 15.22 -8.07 -10.97
CA GLY A 78 14.51 -7.47 -12.11
C GLY A 78 13.94 -8.45 -13.11
N THR A 79 14.31 -9.73 -13.05
CA THR A 79 13.76 -10.77 -13.94
C THR A 79 12.61 -11.52 -13.28
N ASP A 80 12.66 -11.70 -11.95
CA ASP A 80 11.65 -12.40 -11.17
C ASP A 80 11.26 -11.67 -9.87
N ASP A 81 11.08 -10.35 -9.94
CA ASP A 81 10.74 -9.53 -8.77
C ASP A 81 9.52 -10.07 -8.00
N ALA A 82 9.70 -10.38 -6.72
CA ALA A 82 8.67 -10.64 -5.74
C ALA A 82 8.38 -9.35 -4.96
N VAL A 83 7.11 -9.08 -4.66
CA VAL A 83 6.72 -7.86 -3.94
C VAL A 83 6.06 -8.22 -2.62
N ALA A 84 6.49 -7.55 -1.55
CA ALA A 84 5.86 -7.62 -0.25
C ALA A 84 5.28 -6.26 0.16
N ILE A 85 3.96 -6.20 0.37
CA ILE A 85 3.29 -5.03 0.93
C ILE A 85 3.50 -5.02 2.44
N LEU A 86 4.19 -3.99 2.93
CA LEU A 86 4.60 -3.86 4.32
C LEU A 86 3.57 -3.11 5.17
N ARG A 87 3.14 -1.93 4.71
CA ARG A 87 2.23 -1.03 5.43
C ARG A 87 1.35 -0.25 4.45
N ILE A 88 0.19 0.18 4.91
CA ILE A 88 -0.65 1.17 4.23
C ILE A 88 -0.92 2.30 5.21
N ILE A 89 -0.32 3.45 4.97
CA ILE A 89 -0.32 4.55 5.94
C ILE A 89 -1.08 5.75 5.38
N HIS A 90 -1.67 6.55 6.26
CA HIS A 90 -2.21 7.83 5.85
C HIS A 90 -1.06 8.82 5.60
N GLY A 91 -1.03 9.47 4.44
CA GLY A 91 0.09 10.31 3.99
C GLY A 91 0.31 11.57 4.83
N ALA A 92 -0.69 12.00 5.60
CA ALA A 92 -0.59 13.08 6.57
C ALA A 92 -0.28 12.61 8.01
N MET A 93 -0.20 11.30 8.25
CA MET A 93 0.13 10.76 9.57
C MET A 93 1.61 11.04 9.83
N ARG A 94 1.89 11.73 10.95
CA ARG A 94 3.27 11.88 11.43
C ARG A 94 3.75 10.49 11.83
N TRP A 95 4.90 10.10 11.28
CA TRP A 95 5.61 8.94 11.79
C TRP A 95 5.98 9.22 13.25
N PRO A 96 5.96 8.21 14.14
CA PRO A 96 6.63 8.37 15.43
C PRO A 96 8.08 8.76 15.13
N ASP A 97 8.55 9.83 15.77
CA ASP A 97 9.98 10.10 15.83
C ASP A 97 10.63 8.89 16.56
N GLU A 98 11.83 8.48 16.10
CA GLU A 98 12.57 7.31 16.61
C GLU A 98 12.62 7.20 18.14
#